data_AF-A0A1V6S1E0-F1
#
_entry.id   AF-A0A1V6S1E0-F1
#
_cell.length_a   1.000
_cell.length_b   1.000
_cell.length_c   1.000
_cell.angle_alpha   90.00
_cell.angle_beta   90.00
_cell.angle_gamma   90.00
#
_symmetry.space_group_name_H-M   'P 1'
#
loop_
_entity.id
_entity.type
_entity.pdbx_description
1 polymer ?
#
loop_
_entity_poly.entity_id
_entity_poly.type
_entity_poly.pdbx_seq_one_letter_code
_entity_poly.pdbx_strand_id
1 'polypeptide(L)'
;MAPKYPEFEPKGNKLRRWMERADEPGCPISRTTLTLPGLDHRVWNIAGHPEFLADEWTYWANTLGLTVDGTASHPKPIYRFQSVLKINGDFTFWVGRTGPGVIFMDNLMRSNDPENFYMSEFAKAFYELDFPLESLKYVFVNTIIQKETIPFIWDHIYKSREGLERPPKEPQTWESPSPEFCGLLGTPIGKVVAALVLCAYGQGVKRISRIVTFHEGEDRSEFNLRFDIEDV
;
A
#
# COMPACT_ATOMS: atom_id res chain seq x y z
N MET A 1 24.74 12.24 -10.28
CA MET A 1 23.88 12.14 -11.49
C MET A 1 22.59 12.85 -11.21
N ALA A 2 21.99 13.50 -12.21
CA ALA A 2 20.64 14.05 -12.08
C ALA A 2 19.62 12.90 -11.97
N PRO A 3 18.55 13.05 -11.17
CA PRO A 3 17.49 12.05 -11.07
C PRO A 3 16.79 11.88 -12.42
N LYS A 4 16.46 10.63 -12.78
CA LYS A 4 15.68 10.29 -13.99
C LYS A 4 14.25 10.81 -13.87
N TYR A 5 13.69 10.80 -12.67
CA TYR A 5 12.36 11.34 -12.37
C TYR A 5 12.44 12.44 -11.30
N PRO A 6 12.80 13.70 -11.66
CA PRO A 6 13.11 14.76 -10.70
C PRO A 6 12.01 15.05 -9.68
N GLU A 7 10.75 14.85 -10.05
CA GLU A 7 9.61 15.10 -9.17
C GLU A 7 9.43 14.05 -8.07
N PHE A 8 9.66 12.78 -8.38
CA PHE A 8 9.30 11.65 -7.51
C PHE A 8 10.50 10.88 -6.98
N GLU A 9 11.52 10.63 -7.81
CA GLU A 9 12.68 9.82 -7.45
C GLU A 9 13.41 10.34 -6.20
N PRO A 10 13.68 11.65 -6.03
CA PRO A 10 14.31 12.14 -4.80
C PRO A 10 13.45 11.90 -3.56
N LYS A 11 12.12 12.00 -3.68
CA LYS A 11 11.18 11.78 -2.57
C LYS A 11 11.15 10.30 -2.17
N GLY A 12 11.04 9.40 -3.14
CA GLY A 12 11.05 7.96 -2.88
C GLY A 12 12.42 7.47 -2.40
N ASN A 13 13.52 8.00 -2.94
CA ASN A 13 14.86 7.67 -2.44
C ASN A 13 15.03 8.05 -0.96
N LYS A 14 14.46 9.19 -0.53
CA LYS A 14 14.47 9.58 0.89
C LYS A 14 13.68 8.60 1.76
N LEU A 15 12.47 8.21 1.33
CA LEU A 15 11.63 7.22 2.01
C LEU A 15 12.33 5.86 2.11
N ARG A 16 12.92 5.39 1.00
CA ARG A 16 13.71 4.15 0.96
C ARG A 16 14.83 4.18 2.00
N ARG A 17 15.61 5.26 2.04
CA ARG A 17 16.71 5.40 3.01
C ARG A 17 16.20 5.37 4.45
N TRP A 18 15.10 6.04 4.77
CA TRP A 18 14.52 5.97 6.11
C TRP A 18 14.10 4.54 6.49
N MET A 19 13.53 3.78 5.55
CA MET A 19 13.16 2.38 5.80
C MET A 19 14.37 1.47 5.96
N GLU A 20 15.40 1.63 5.13
CA GLU A 20 16.58 0.75 5.08
C GLU A 20 17.66 1.09 6.11
N ARG A 21 17.58 2.24 6.79
CA ARG A 21 18.63 2.70 7.70
C ARG A 21 18.06 3.29 8.98
N ALA A 22 18.41 2.67 10.10
CA ALA A 22 18.06 3.14 11.43
C ALA A 22 18.70 4.50 11.79
N ASP A 23 19.84 4.85 11.17
CA ASP A 23 20.60 6.08 11.41
C ASP A 23 20.28 7.23 10.43
N GLU A 24 19.36 7.02 9.48
CA GLU A 24 19.06 8.03 8.47
C GLU A 24 18.36 9.25 9.11
N PRO A 25 18.94 10.46 9.04
CA PRO A 25 18.44 11.59 9.80
C PRO A 25 17.14 12.18 9.23
N GLY A 26 16.39 12.84 10.12
CA GLY A 26 15.28 13.71 9.74
C GLY A 26 14.06 12.99 9.16
N CYS A 27 13.81 11.74 9.56
CA CYS A 27 12.53 11.08 9.29
C CYS A 27 11.42 11.74 10.12
N PRO A 28 10.39 12.35 9.49
CA PRO A 28 9.28 12.97 10.21
C PRO A 28 8.20 11.95 10.61
N ILE A 29 8.30 10.71 10.13
CA ILE A 29 7.27 9.69 10.31
C ILE A 29 7.59 8.91 11.59
N SER A 30 6.82 9.20 12.63
CA SER A 30 6.92 8.51 13.91
C SER A 30 6.11 7.22 13.90
N ARG A 31 6.43 6.29 14.81
CA ARG A 31 5.60 5.12 15.04
C ARG A 31 4.23 5.55 15.55
N THR A 32 3.17 5.06 14.93
CA THR A 32 1.80 5.43 15.32
C THR A 32 1.28 4.55 16.45
N THR A 33 0.54 5.17 17.36
CA THR A 33 -0.18 4.52 18.45
C THR A 33 -1.69 4.44 18.17
N LEU A 34 -2.12 4.77 16.95
CA LEU A 34 -3.53 4.69 16.57
C LEU A 34 -4.05 3.26 16.74
N THR A 35 -5.19 3.14 17.43
CA THR A 35 -5.97 1.91 17.54
C THR A 35 -7.43 2.23 17.23
N LEU A 36 -8.12 1.32 16.54
CA LEU A 36 -9.52 1.53 16.14
C LEU A 36 -10.48 1.66 17.34
N PRO A 37 -10.33 0.89 18.44
CA PRO A 37 -11.18 1.07 19.62
C PRO A 37 -11.03 2.43 20.31
N GLY A 38 -9.93 3.15 20.05
CA GLY A 38 -9.67 4.48 20.61
C GLY A 38 -10.26 5.64 19.81
N LEU A 39 -10.89 5.38 18.65
CA LEU A 39 -11.49 6.41 17.81
C LEU A 39 -12.80 6.93 18.41
N ASP A 40 -13.03 8.24 18.33
CA ASP A 40 -14.31 8.83 18.72
C ASP A 40 -15.40 8.45 17.71
N HIS A 41 -16.30 7.56 18.12
CA HIS A 41 -17.44 7.10 17.32
C HIS A 41 -18.45 8.20 16.96
N ARG A 42 -18.37 9.39 17.60
CA ARG A 42 -19.14 10.57 17.18
C ARG A 42 -18.56 11.23 15.93
N VAL A 43 -17.30 10.96 15.61
CA VAL A 43 -16.57 11.53 14.47
C VAL A 43 -16.31 10.48 13.40
N TRP A 44 -16.09 9.23 13.80
CA TRP A 44 -15.70 8.14 12.92
C TRP A 44 -16.71 7.00 12.95
N ASN A 45 -17.21 6.63 11.76
CA ASN A 45 -17.93 5.39 11.56
C ASN A 45 -16.95 4.32 11.11
N ILE A 46 -16.92 3.18 11.82
CA ILE A 46 -16.03 2.05 11.52
C ILE A 46 -16.93 0.85 11.23
N ALA A 47 -16.67 0.18 10.12
CA ALA A 47 -17.38 -1.04 9.76
C ALA A 47 -16.37 -2.10 9.34
N GLY A 48 -16.67 -3.35 9.68
CA GLY A 48 -15.91 -4.48 9.19
C GLY A 48 -16.66 -5.79 9.35
N HIS A 49 -16.34 -6.75 8.50
CA HIS A 49 -16.89 -8.09 8.56
C HIS A 49 -15.93 -9.11 7.94
N PRO A 50 -16.03 -10.39 8.30
CA PRO A 50 -15.40 -11.46 7.55
C PRO A 50 -15.84 -11.43 6.08
N GLU A 51 -14.90 -11.67 5.17
CA GLU A 51 -15.16 -11.75 3.74
C GLU A 51 -14.23 -12.79 3.12
N PHE A 52 -14.71 -13.53 2.12
CA PHE A 52 -13.87 -14.47 1.36
C PHE A 52 -12.93 -13.68 0.44
N LEU A 53 -11.77 -14.26 0.12
CA LEU A 53 -10.93 -13.67 -0.92
C LEU A 53 -11.68 -13.72 -2.25
N ALA A 54 -11.81 -12.57 -2.91
CA ALA A 54 -12.46 -12.53 -4.23
C ALA A 54 -11.62 -13.29 -5.27
N ASP A 55 -12.28 -13.97 -6.21
CA ASP A 55 -11.67 -14.89 -7.16
C ASP A 55 -10.52 -14.25 -7.96
N GLU A 56 -10.65 -12.97 -8.30
CA GLU A 56 -9.63 -12.16 -8.98
C GLU A 56 -8.26 -12.17 -8.28
N TRP A 57 -8.23 -12.27 -6.94
CA TRP A 57 -7.00 -12.29 -6.14
C TRP A 57 -6.40 -13.68 -5.98
N THR A 58 -7.08 -14.74 -6.44
CA THR A 58 -6.64 -16.13 -6.27
C THR A 58 -5.33 -16.40 -7.00
N TYR A 59 -5.13 -15.81 -8.19
CA TYR A 59 -3.86 -15.90 -8.92
C TYR A 59 -2.70 -15.37 -8.08
N TRP A 60 -2.87 -14.20 -7.46
CA TRP A 60 -1.85 -13.59 -6.63
C TRP A 60 -1.63 -14.37 -5.34
N ALA A 61 -2.70 -14.82 -4.69
CA ALA A 61 -2.60 -15.63 -3.50
C ALA A 61 -1.80 -16.91 -3.74
N ASN A 62 -2.06 -17.62 -4.84
CA ASN A 62 -1.31 -18.82 -5.21
C ASN A 62 0.15 -18.52 -5.53
N THR A 63 0.39 -17.51 -6.37
CA THR A 63 1.75 -17.09 -6.77
C THR A 63 2.62 -16.69 -5.57
N LEU A 64 2.02 -16.06 -4.57
CA LEU A 64 2.72 -15.54 -3.38
C LEU A 64 2.68 -16.48 -2.17
N GLY A 65 1.97 -17.60 -2.27
CA GLY A 65 1.78 -18.53 -1.15
C GLY A 65 0.95 -17.95 0.01
N LEU A 66 0.00 -17.06 -0.29
CA LEU A 66 -0.95 -16.55 0.70
C LEU A 66 -1.97 -17.63 1.07
N THR A 67 -2.49 -17.57 2.29
CA THR A 67 -3.57 -18.48 2.72
C THR A 67 -4.86 -18.13 1.97
N VAL A 68 -5.51 -19.13 1.39
CA VAL A 68 -6.78 -19.00 0.66
C VAL A 68 -7.89 -19.64 1.50
N ASP A 69 -8.99 -18.91 1.71
CA ASP A 69 -10.20 -19.43 2.35
C ASP A 69 -11.11 -20.16 1.36
N GLY A 70 -12.20 -20.74 1.86
CA GLY A 70 -13.07 -21.63 1.08
C GLY A 70 -12.42 -22.98 0.74
N THR A 71 -11.20 -23.24 1.24
CA THR A 71 -10.50 -24.51 1.10
C THR A 71 -10.91 -25.49 2.20
N ALA A 72 -10.62 -26.78 2.02
CA ALA A 72 -10.89 -27.80 3.04
C ALA A 72 -10.23 -27.47 4.40
N SER A 73 -9.04 -26.85 4.37
CA SER A 73 -8.31 -26.42 5.57
C SER A 73 -8.86 -25.12 6.18
N HIS A 74 -9.46 -24.26 5.37
CA HIS A 74 -10.01 -22.96 5.79
C HIS A 74 -11.41 -22.73 5.22
N PRO A 75 -12.44 -23.46 5.71
CA PRO A 75 -13.80 -23.39 5.14
C PRO A 75 -14.55 -22.09 5.46
N LYS A 76 -13.98 -21.22 6.29
CA LYS A 76 -14.56 -19.95 6.72
C LYS A 76 -13.71 -18.78 6.21
N PRO A 77 -14.30 -17.57 6.07
CA PRO A 77 -13.55 -16.41 5.62
C PRO A 77 -12.45 -16.02 6.62
N ILE A 78 -11.22 -15.94 6.12
CA ILE A 78 -10.05 -15.53 6.90
C ILE A 78 -9.66 -14.07 6.65
N TYR A 79 -10.17 -13.47 5.58
CA TYR A 79 -10.00 -12.06 5.30
C TYR A 79 -11.05 -11.23 6.06
N ARG A 80 -10.77 -9.94 6.17
CA ARG A 80 -11.62 -8.94 6.83
C ARG A 80 -11.80 -7.78 5.88
N PHE A 81 -13.03 -7.55 5.42
CA PHE A 81 -13.41 -6.27 4.85
C PHE A 81 -13.47 -5.25 5.99
N GLN A 82 -12.89 -4.07 5.76
CA GLN A 82 -12.78 -3.03 6.77
C GLN A 82 -12.89 -1.65 6.14
N SER A 83 -13.56 -0.75 6.85
CA SER A 83 -13.68 0.64 6.45
C SER A 83 -13.77 1.56 7.65
N VAL A 84 -13.28 2.79 7.47
CA VAL A 84 -13.48 3.90 8.38
C VAL A 84 -13.83 5.13 7.57
N LEU A 85 -14.84 5.86 8.03
CA LEU A 85 -15.34 7.07 7.42
C LEU A 85 -15.49 8.16 8.47
N LYS A 86 -14.93 9.33 8.21
CA LYS A 86 -15.22 10.54 8.99
C LYS A 86 -16.63 11.01 8.66
N ILE A 87 -17.54 10.90 9.62
CA ILE A 87 -18.96 11.27 9.45
C ILE A 87 -19.24 12.75 9.76
N ASN A 88 -18.31 13.42 10.44
CA ASN A 88 -18.41 14.84 10.79
C ASN A 88 -17.14 15.60 10.36
N GLY A 89 -17.30 16.65 9.55
CA GLY A 89 -16.22 17.47 9.01
C GLY A 89 -15.81 17.07 7.60
N ASP A 90 -14.58 17.42 7.21
CA ASP A 90 -14.08 17.14 5.86
C ASP A 90 -13.95 15.64 5.58
N PHE A 91 -14.29 15.27 4.36
CA PHE A 91 -14.43 13.88 3.94
C PHE A 91 -13.07 13.16 3.93
N THR A 92 -12.92 12.19 4.83
CA THR A 92 -11.77 11.29 4.96
C THR A 92 -12.29 9.88 5.14
N PHE A 93 -11.79 8.94 4.35
CA PHE A 93 -12.16 7.54 4.47
C PHE A 93 -11.01 6.62 4.04
N TRP A 94 -11.03 5.42 4.61
CA TRP A 94 -10.18 4.30 4.21
C TRP A 94 -11.07 3.08 4.04
N VAL A 95 -10.92 2.37 2.94
CA VAL A 95 -11.60 1.11 2.65
C VAL A 95 -10.56 0.11 2.15
N GLY A 96 -10.62 -1.10 2.66
CA GLY A 96 -9.71 -2.14 2.27
C GLY A 96 -10.04 -3.49 2.90
N ARG A 97 -9.14 -4.43 2.66
CA ARG A 97 -9.22 -5.79 3.21
C ARG A 97 -7.89 -6.17 3.85
N THR A 98 -7.94 -6.95 4.91
CA THR A 98 -6.75 -7.50 5.57
C THR A 98 -6.85 -9.02 5.64
N GLY A 99 -5.73 -9.70 5.47
CA GLY A 99 -5.61 -11.15 5.61
C GLY A 99 -4.23 -11.57 6.10
N PRO A 100 -4.00 -12.88 6.31
CA PRO A 100 -2.70 -13.39 6.74
C PRO A 100 -1.58 -12.93 5.80
N GLY A 101 -0.68 -12.09 6.32
CA GLY A 101 0.45 -11.54 5.58
C GLY A 101 0.16 -10.48 4.51
N VAL A 102 -1.08 -9.98 4.37
CA VAL A 102 -1.45 -9.06 3.29
C VAL A 102 -2.46 -7.97 3.67
N ILE A 103 -2.30 -6.78 3.11
CA ILE A 103 -3.30 -5.70 3.10
C ILE A 103 -3.68 -5.39 1.65
N PHE A 104 -4.97 -5.23 1.37
CA PHE A 104 -5.50 -4.64 0.15
C PHE A 104 -6.08 -3.27 0.50
N MET A 105 -5.54 -2.21 -0.09
CA MET A 105 -6.07 -0.85 0.03
C MET A 105 -6.89 -0.56 -1.22
N ASP A 106 -8.22 -0.54 -1.07
CA ASP A 106 -9.13 -0.48 -2.21
C ASP A 106 -9.54 0.95 -2.53
N ASN A 107 -9.79 1.78 -1.51
CA ASN A 107 -10.12 3.18 -1.72
C ASN A 107 -9.68 4.04 -0.55
N LEU A 108 -8.96 5.11 -0.85
CA LEU A 108 -8.29 5.96 0.13
C LEU A 108 -8.56 7.42 -0.18
N MET A 109 -9.03 8.15 0.81
CA MET A 109 -9.06 9.61 0.72
C MET A 109 -8.83 10.23 2.08
N ARG A 110 -7.99 11.26 2.09
CA ARG A 110 -7.70 12.07 3.26
C ARG A 110 -7.95 13.53 2.92
N SER A 111 -8.73 14.21 3.73
CA SER A 111 -8.80 15.67 3.65
C SER A 111 -7.47 16.31 4.07
N ASN A 112 -7.31 17.60 3.78
CA ASN A 112 -6.12 18.36 4.15
C ASN A 112 -6.11 18.84 5.61
N ASP A 113 -7.01 18.33 6.44
CA ASP A 113 -7.04 18.59 7.88
C ASP A 113 -5.76 18.02 8.55
N PRO A 114 -4.95 18.84 9.23
CA PRO A 114 -3.75 18.35 9.91
C PRO A 114 -4.07 17.43 11.09
N GLU A 115 -5.26 17.55 11.69
CA GLU A 115 -5.68 16.71 12.82
C GLU A 115 -6.20 15.33 12.36
N ASN A 116 -6.35 15.12 11.04
CA ASN A 116 -6.74 13.82 10.52
C ASN A 116 -5.59 12.82 10.50
N PHE A 117 -5.88 11.60 10.91
CA PHE A 117 -4.98 10.46 10.77
C PHE A 117 -4.58 10.21 9.32
N TYR A 118 -3.37 9.70 9.12
CA TYR A 118 -2.89 9.29 7.82
C TYR A 118 -3.45 7.92 7.42
N MET A 119 -3.59 7.69 6.11
CA MET A 119 -4.07 6.43 5.56
C MET A 119 -3.18 5.23 5.95
N SER A 120 -1.89 5.49 6.14
CA SER A 120 -0.92 4.52 6.67
C SER A 120 -1.23 4.09 8.10
N GLU A 121 -1.73 5.01 8.94
CA GLU A 121 -2.07 4.71 10.33
C GLU A 121 -3.32 3.84 10.42
N PHE A 122 -4.33 4.15 9.60
CA PHE A 122 -5.52 3.30 9.50
C PHE A 122 -5.16 1.90 9.01
N ALA A 123 -4.36 1.78 7.95
CA ALA A 123 -3.94 0.48 7.42
C ALA A 123 -3.22 -0.39 8.48
N LYS A 124 -2.32 0.22 9.26
CA LYS A 124 -1.67 -0.48 10.38
C LYS A 124 -2.70 -0.91 11.43
N ALA A 125 -3.55 0.01 11.89
CA ALA A 125 -4.51 -0.24 12.96
C ALA A 125 -5.54 -1.32 12.57
N PHE A 126 -5.94 -1.36 11.30
CA PHE A 126 -6.81 -2.39 10.73
C PHE A 126 -6.13 -3.76 10.66
N TYR A 127 -4.87 -3.79 10.22
CA TYR A 127 -4.12 -5.05 10.15
C TYR A 127 -3.86 -5.64 11.54
N GLU A 128 -3.40 -4.83 12.48
CA GLU A 128 -3.11 -5.25 13.86
C GLU A 128 -4.35 -5.66 14.68
N LEU A 129 -5.56 -5.37 14.19
CA LEU A 129 -6.79 -5.81 14.85
C LEU A 129 -6.91 -7.33 14.82
N ASP A 130 -6.50 -7.97 13.73
CA ASP A 130 -6.72 -9.38 13.47
C ASP A 130 -5.40 -10.17 13.23
N PHE A 131 -4.30 -9.51 12.87
CA PHE A 131 -3.06 -10.15 12.46
C PHE A 131 -1.81 -9.54 13.14
N PRO A 132 -0.79 -10.34 13.48
CA PRO A 132 0.46 -9.82 14.02
C PRO A 132 1.21 -9.04 12.94
N LEU A 133 1.64 -7.83 13.27
CA LEU A 133 2.27 -6.90 12.32
C LEU A 133 3.52 -7.50 11.65
N GLU A 134 4.27 -8.34 12.34
CA GLU A 134 5.46 -9.03 11.83
C GLU A 134 5.15 -10.00 10.69
N SER A 135 3.88 -10.44 10.57
CA SER A 135 3.46 -11.34 9.51
C SER A 135 3.20 -10.64 8.18
N LEU A 136 3.04 -9.31 8.15
CA LEU A 136 2.75 -8.55 6.94
C LEU A 136 3.91 -8.64 5.95
N LYS A 137 3.61 -9.09 4.74
CA LYS A 137 4.57 -9.27 3.64
C LYS A 137 4.20 -8.49 2.39
N TYR A 138 2.91 -8.25 2.16
CA TYR A 138 2.44 -7.62 0.93
C TYR A 138 1.41 -6.54 1.19
N VAL A 139 1.51 -5.46 0.44
CA VAL A 139 0.48 -4.43 0.38
C VAL A 139 0.07 -4.28 -1.08
N PHE A 140 -1.20 -4.53 -1.37
CA PHE A 140 -1.82 -4.23 -2.64
C PHE A 140 -2.55 -2.89 -2.52
N VAL A 141 -2.40 -2.04 -3.52
CA VAL A 141 -3.20 -0.82 -3.67
C VAL A 141 -3.93 -0.92 -4.99
N ASN A 142 -5.26 -0.98 -4.90
CA ASN A 142 -6.13 -1.30 -6.01
C ASN A 142 -6.82 -0.06 -6.54
N THR A 143 -7.26 -0.13 -7.81
CA THR A 143 -8.13 0.87 -8.44
C THR A 143 -7.62 2.29 -8.18
N ILE A 144 -6.35 2.53 -8.52
CA ILE A 144 -5.67 3.79 -8.15
C ILE A 144 -6.33 4.96 -8.89
N ILE A 145 -7.28 5.66 -8.26
CA ILE A 145 -7.90 6.85 -8.85
C ILE A 145 -7.04 8.12 -8.71
N GLN A 146 -5.84 7.98 -8.14
CA GLN A 146 -4.98 9.12 -7.82
C GLN A 146 -4.34 9.72 -9.09
N LYS A 147 -4.60 11.02 -9.29
CA LYS A 147 -4.34 11.76 -10.54
C LYS A 147 -2.88 11.91 -10.95
N GLU A 148 -1.93 11.68 -10.07
CA GLU A 148 -0.50 11.82 -10.33
C GLU A 148 0.17 10.45 -10.52
N THR A 149 -0.32 9.42 -9.83
CA THR A 149 0.30 8.08 -9.83
C THR A 149 0.06 7.35 -11.15
N ILE A 150 -1.17 7.32 -11.67
CA ILE A 150 -1.48 6.66 -12.95
C ILE A 150 -0.69 7.29 -14.11
N PRO A 151 -0.73 8.63 -14.33
CA PRO A 151 0.02 9.22 -15.42
C PRO A 151 1.51 8.96 -15.28
N PHE A 152 2.06 8.97 -14.07
CA PHE A 152 3.46 8.65 -13.87
C PHE A 152 3.81 7.22 -14.30
N ILE A 153 3.00 6.22 -13.92
CA ILE A 153 3.20 4.83 -14.34
C ILE A 153 3.13 4.72 -15.87
N TRP A 154 2.07 5.24 -16.46
CA TRP A 154 1.81 5.11 -17.89
C TRP A 154 2.82 5.87 -18.75
N ASP A 155 3.11 7.13 -18.40
CA ASP A 155 3.87 8.04 -19.24
C ASP A 155 5.36 8.05 -18.99
N HIS A 156 5.84 7.46 -17.89
CA HIS A 156 7.24 7.48 -17.53
C HIS A 156 7.80 6.10 -17.16
N ILE A 157 7.09 5.33 -16.33
CA ILE A 157 7.60 4.03 -15.86
C ILE A 157 7.57 3.00 -16.99
N TYR A 158 6.42 2.76 -17.63
CA TYR A 158 6.37 1.81 -18.74
C TYR A 158 7.18 2.25 -19.97
N LYS A 159 7.40 3.56 -20.14
CA LYS A 159 8.28 4.06 -21.22
C LYS A 159 9.75 3.79 -20.97
N SER A 160 10.13 3.47 -19.73
CA SER A 160 11.53 3.33 -19.34
C SER A 160 12.14 2.01 -19.81
N ARG A 161 11.31 1.00 -20.08
CA ARG A 161 11.69 -0.31 -20.60
C ARG A 161 11.41 -0.37 -22.11
N GLU A 162 12.47 -0.51 -22.90
CA GLU A 162 12.38 -0.61 -24.35
C GLU A 162 11.57 -1.85 -24.77
N GLY A 163 10.71 -1.69 -25.78
CA GLY A 163 9.87 -2.79 -26.29
C GLY A 163 8.66 -3.17 -25.43
N LEU A 164 8.42 -2.46 -24.31
CA LEU A 164 7.27 -2.73 -23.45
C LEU A 164 5.96 -2.19 -24.06
N GLU A 165 4.96 -3.06 -24.19
CA GLU A 165 3.59 -2.69 -24.57
C GLU A 165 2.95 -1.74 -23.53
N ARG A 166 1.92 -0.97 -23.95
CA ARG A 166 1.24 0.00 -23.09
C ARG A 166 -0.30 -0.16 -23.19
N PRO A 167 -0.95 -0.76 -22.18
CA PRO A 167 -0.36 -1.29 -20.95
C PRO A 167 0.35 -2.65 -21.19
N PRO A 168 1.29 -3.06 -20.31
CA PRO A 168 1.96 -4.35 -20.44
C PRO A 168 1.03 -5.50 -20.05
N LYS A 169 0.88 -6.51 -20.91
CA LYS A 169 0.04 -7.69 -20.62
C LYS A 169 0.42 -8.42 -19.33
N GLU A 170 1.70 -8.45 -19.01
CA GLU A 170 2.23 -9.13 -17.83
C GLU A 170 2.59 -8.13 -16.72
N PRO A 171 2.47 -8.52 -15.43
CA PRO A 171 2.95 -7.71 -14.31
C PRO A 171 4.42 -7.30 -14.47
N GLN A 172 4.71 -6.03 -14.19
CA GLN A 172 6.06 -5.49 -14.29
C GLN A 172 6.66 -5.25 -12.91
N THR A 173 7.88 -5.77 -12.73
CA THR A 173 8.62 -5.71 -11.47
C THR A 173 9.70 -4.62 -11.50
N TRP A 174 9.77 -3.85 -10.42
CA TRP A 174 10.74 -2.77 -10.18
C TRP A 174 11.43 -3.01 -8.83
N GLU A 175 12.72 -3.32 -8.86
CA GLU A 175 13.51 -3.66 -7.67
C GLU A 175 14.17 -2.42 -7.05
N SER A 176 14.30 -2.40 -5.73
CA SER A 176 15.11 -1.41 -5.01
C SER A 176 16.62 -1.66 -5.26
N PRO A 177 17.47 -0.62 -5.47
CA PRO A 177 17.16 0.80 -5.50
C PRO A 177 17.17 1.40 -6.93
N SER A 178 16.35 0.87 -7.85
CA SER A 178 16.26 1.43 -9.21
C SER A 178 15.62 2.85 -9.24
N PRO A 179 15.91 3.68 -10.25
CA PRO A 179 15.23 4.95 -10.45
C PRO A 179 13.71 4.81 -10.55
N GLU A 180 13.23 3.77 -11.24
CA GLU A 180 11.80 3.44 -11.38
C GLU A 180 11.17 3.11 -10.03
N PHE A 181 11.82 2.25 -9.23
CA PHE A 181 11.40 1.94 -7.88
C PHE A 181 11.29 3.21 -7.02
N CYS A 182 12.34 4.04 -7.00
CA CYS A 182 12.33 5.29 -6.24
C CYS A 182 11.30 6.29 -6.77
N GLY A 183 11.07 6.32 -8.09
CA GLY A 183 10.01 7.11 -8.71
C GLY A 183 8.63 6.67 -8.21
N LEU A 184 8.32 5.37 -8.29
CA LEU A 184 7.05 4.79 -7.83
C LEU A 184 6.82 5.03 -6.34
N LEU A 185 7.85 4.80 -5.52
CA LEU A 185 7.80 5.04 -4.09
C LEU A 185 7.58 6.52 -3.74
N GLY A 186 8.02 7.44 -4.60
CA GLY A 186 7.85 8.89 -4.44
C GLY A 186 6.46 9.43 -4.81
N THR A 187 5.62 8.62 -5.48
CA THR A 187 4.23 8.98 -5.80
C THR A 187 3.38 9.08 -4.53
N PRO A 188 2.20 9.73 -4.58
CA PRO A 188 1.27 9.76 -3.45
C PRO A 188 0.93 8.37 -2.88
N ILE A 189 0.70 7.37 -3.73
CA ILE A 189 0.42 6.00 -3.27
C ILE A 189 1.67 5.35 -2.67
N GLY A 190 2.82 5.48 -3.34
CA GLY A 190 4.10 4.98 -2.81
C GLY A 190 4.43 5.56 -1.42
N LYS A 191 4.14 6.85 -1.21
CA LYS A 191 4.28 7.52 0.08
C LYS A 191 3.40 6.92 1.16
N VAL A 192 2.15 6.58 0.85
CA VAL A 192 1.24 5.96 1.83
C VAL A 192 1.81 4.62 2.30
N VAL A 193 2.27 3.77 1.38
CA VAL A 193 2.81 2.45 1.75
C VAL A 193 4.17 2.56 2.45
N ALA A 194 5.04 3.47 2.02
CA ALA A 194 6.30 3.75 2.72
C ALA A 194 6.04 4.29 4.14
N ALA A 195 5.05 5.19 4.29
CA ALA A 195 4.63 5.71 5.58
C ALA A 195 4.05 4.61 6.46
N LEU A 196 3.31 3.64 5.91
CA LEU A 196 2.84 2.46 6.64
C LEU A 196 4.03 1.70 7.23
N VAL A 197 5.03 1.35 6.42
CA VAL A 197 6.23 0.64 6.91
C VAL A 197 6.93 1.44 8.03
N LEU A 198 7.14 2.73 7.83
CA LEU A 198 7.82 3.58 8.82
C LEU A 198 7.00 3.77 10.09
N CYS A 199 5.69 4.01 10.00
CA CYS A 199 4.84 4.23 11.17
C CYS A 199 4.50 2.92 11.91
N ALA A 200 4.61 1.78 11.24
CA ALA A 200 4.42 0.46 11.83
C ALA A 200 5.68 -0.03 12.57
N TYR A 201 6.81 -0.09 11.86
CA TYR A 201 8.03 -0.73 12.35
C TYR A 201 9.09 0.25 12.86
N GLY A 202 9.09 1.49 12.34
CA GLY A 202 10.20 2.44 12.52
C GLY A 202 11.28 2.30 11.44
N GLN A 203 12.36 3.06 11.59
CA GLN A 203 13.47 3.07 10.64
C GLN A 203 14.38 1.84 10.78
N GLY A 204 14.84 1.29 9.67
CA GLY A 204 15.84 0.21 9.65
C GLY A 204 15.34 -1.15 10.15
N VAL A 205 14.02 -1.38 10.17
CA VAL A 205 13.43 -2.64 10.64
C VAL A 205 12.86 -3.45 9.48
N LYS A 206 12.00 -2.81 8.68
CA LYS A 206 11.42 -3.38 7.47
C LYS A 206 11.66 -2.43 6.30
N ARG A 207 11.76 -2.99 5.10
CA ARG A 207 11.85 -2.23 3.85
C ARG A 207 10.88 -2.76 2.82
N ILE A 208 10.58 -1.91 1.84
CA ILE A 208 9.96 -2.32 0.60
C ILE A 208 11.10 -2.70 -0.35
N SER A 209 11.21 -3.97 -0.73
CA SER A 209 12.27 -4.44 -1.64
C SER A 209 11.86 -4.36 -3.11
N ARG A 210 10.57 -4.53 -3.38
CA ARG A 210 10.00 -4.59 -4.73
C ARG A 210 8.68 -3.85 -4.82
N ILE A 211 8.46 -3.22 -5.97
CA ILE A 211 7.15 -2.72 -6.39
C ILE A 211 6.77 -3.42 -7.69
N VAL A 212 5.56 -3.96 -7.77
CA VAL A 212 4.98 -4.55 -8.99
C VAL A 212 3.81 -3.70 -9.45
N THR A 213 3.82 -3.35 -10.74
CA THR A 213 2.71 -2.66 -11.42
C THR A 213 1.99 -3.66 -12.33
N PHE A 214 0.68 -3.74 -12.23
CA PHE A 214 -0.15 -4.60 -13.08
C PHE A 214 -1.55 -4.00 -13.27
N HIS A 215 -2.35 -4.60 -14.14
CA HIS A 215 -3.73 -4.21 -14.40
C HIS A 215 -4.58 -5.46 -14.65
N GLU A 216 -5.85 -5.41 -14.30
CA GLU A 216 -6.77 -6.58 -14.38
C GLU A 216 -7.74 -6.53 -15.56
N GLY A 217 -7.73 -5.44 -16.34
CA GLY A 217 -8.47 -5.34 -17.60
C GLY A 217 -7.93 -4.24 -18.51
N GLU A 218 -8.69 -3.87 -19.54
CA GLU A 218 -8.22 -3.01 -20.63
C GLU A 218 -8.27 -1.51 -20.29
N ASP A 219 -9.00 -1.13 -19.25
CA ASP A 219 -9.21 0.27 -18.87
C ASP A 219 -8.10 0.82 -17.96
N ARG A 220 -7.72 2.08 -18.20
CA ARG A 220 -6.72 2.78 -17.38
C ARG A 220 -7.12 2.94 -15.91
N SER A 221 -8.38 2.73 -15.55
CA SER A 221 -8.86 2.80 -14.16
C SER A 221 -8.50 1.58 -13.31
N GLU A 222 -7.92 0.54 -13.90
CA GLU A 222 -7.67 -0.76 -13.25
C GLU A 222 -6.19 -0.98 -12.94
N PHE A 223 -5.41 0.09 -12.76
CA PHE A 223 -4.03 -0.02 -12.31
C PHE A 223 -3.95 -0.39 -10.84
N ASN A 224 -3.15 -1.43 -10.59
CA ASN A 224 -2.87 -1.96 -9.27
C ASN A 224 -1.35 -1.92 -9.01
N LEU A 225 -1.01 -1.69 -7.75
CA LEU A 225 0.36 -1.75 -7.25
C LEU A 225 0.46 -2.81 -6.17
N ARG A 226 1.52 -3.61 -6.21
CA ARG A 226 1.92 -4.49 -5.11
C ARG A 226 3.26 -4.05 -4.56
N PHE A 227 3.37 -3.99 -3.24
CA PHE A 227 4.60 -3.66 -2.53
C PHE A 227 5.00 -4.88 -1.69
N ASP A 228 6.22 -5.36 -1.88
CA ASP A 228 6.76 -6.50 -1.14
C ASP A 228 7.59 -5.97 0.05
N ILE A 229 7.26 -6.40 1.25
CA ILE A 229 7.87 -5.98 2.52
C ILE A 229 8.74 -7.11 3.07
N GLU A 230 9.97 -6.78 3.46
CA GLU A 230 10.93 -7.71 4.05
C GLU A 230 11.74 -7.05 5.18
N ASP A 231 12.48 -7.85 5.93
CA ASP A 231 13.44 -7.37 6.93
C ASP A 231 14.63 -6.65 6.28
N VAL A 232 15.21 -5.70 7.01
CA VAL A 232 16.43 -4.96 6.64
C VAL A 232 17.68 -5.68 7.14
#